data_AF-A0A0V0SJY4-F1
#
_entry.id   AF-A0A0V0SJY4-F1
#
_cell.length_a   1.000
_cell.length_b   1.000
_cell.length_c   1.000
_cell.angle_alpha   90.00
_cell.angle_beta   90.00
_cell.angle_gamma   90.00
#
_symmetry.space_group_name_H-M   'P 1'
#
loop_
_entity.id
_entity.type
_entity.pdbx_description
1 polymer ?
#
loop_
_entity_poly.entity_id
_entity_poly.type
_entity_poly.pdbx_seq_one_letter_code
_entity_poly.pdbx_strand_id
1 'polypeptide(L)'
;MLGRIYELREAVAEFLEQRGRRTMCRAFKSEHFQLSLAYLADIFEALNSLNLKLQGANANVMTHYDIVQSFMTKISLWLKQVERGNLTWFSRLNELFSDKCLSEDLKRKIKRHPRSLQDEFFHYFPDVEPQNLIYKLVRNPFLVNVEDLSHDLQEEAIELEFNNLAKDSFESMPLENFWMKLQAEYPKISSQSLRILVPFSSTYLCETGFSALMTLNTQHRNRLNVESDLRCTLSPTPPRIDNLVANKHCQYSH
;
A
#
# COMPACT_ATOMS: atom_id res chain seq x y z
N MET A 1 -3.63 -2.27 -17.62
CA MET A 1 -3.18 -2.36 -19.04
C MET A 1 -3.08 -3.81 -19.53
N LEU A 2 -2.29 -4.69 -18.90
CA LEU A 2 -2.11 -6.08 -19.36
C LEU A 2 -3.40 -6.91 -19.34
N GLY A 3 -4.24 -6.78 -18.30
CA GLY A 3 -5.56 -7.43 -18.28
C GLY A 3 -6.41 -7.08 -19.51
N ARG A 4 -6.40 -5.80 -19.92
CA ARG A 4 -7.12 -5.34 -21.11
C ARG A 4 -6.54 -5.89 -22.41
N ILE A 5 -5.21 -5.99 -22.50
CA ILE A 5 -4.54 -6.62 -23.65
C ILE A 5 -4.89 -8.11 -23.74
N TYR A 6 -4.99 -8.78 -22.59
CA TYR A 6 -5.39 -10.19 -22.52
C TYR A 6 -6.86 -10.41 -22.97
N GLU A 7 -7.79 -9.57 -22.49
CA GLU A 7 -9.21 -9.61 -22.91
C GLU A 7 -9.36 -9.39 -24.43
N LEU A 8 -8.61 -8.44 -24.98
CA LEU A 8 -8.69 -8.06 -26.40
C LEU A 8 -7.69 -8.81 -27.28
N ARG A 9 -7.06 -9.89 -26.79
CA ARG A 9 -5.92 -10.55 -27.47
C ARG A 9 -6.22 -10.97 -28.92
N GLU A 10 -7.45 -11.39 -29.22
CA GLU A 10 -7.87 -11.79 -30.57
C GLU A 10 -7.99 -10.57 -31.50
N ALA A 11 -8.71 -9.53 -31.05
CA ALA A 11 -8.82 -8.27 -31.77
C ALA A 11 -7.46 -7.60 -32.01
N VAL A 12 -6.54 -7.70 -31.04
CA VAL A 12 -5.15 -7.23 -31.19
C VAL A 12 -4.41 -8.04 -32.27
N ALA A 13 -4.59 -9.36 -32.33
CA ALA A 13 -3.99 -10.20 -33.37
C ALA A 13 -4.49 -9.84 -34.77
N GLU A 14 -5.80 -9.62 -34.93
CA GLU A 14 -6.42 -9.18 -36.18
C GLU A 14 -5.92 -7.80 -36.61
N PHE A 15 -5.86 -6.85 -35.68
CA PHE A 15 -5.32 -5.52 -35.94
C PHE A 15 -3.86 -5.57 -36.41
N LEU A 16 -3.03 -6.40 -35.77
CA LEU A 16 -1.64 -6.60 -36.16
C LEU A 16 -1.51 -7.21 -37.56
N GLU A 17 -2.42 -8.10 -37.93
CA GLU A 17 -2.51 -8.69 -39.27
C GLU A 17 -2.82 -7.64 -40.32
N GLN A 18 -3.83 -6.80 -40.09
CA GLN A 18 -4.20 -5.69 -40.97
C GLN A 18 -3.06 -4.66 -41.14
N ARG A 19 -2.27 -4.44 -40.09
CA ARG A 19 -1.10 -3.54 -40.11
C ARG A 19 0.16 -4.18 -40.71
N GLY A 20 0.08 -5.42 -41.20
CA GLY A 20 1.23 -6.14 -41.77
C GLY A 20 2.28 -6.57 -40.75
N ARG A 21 1.99 -6.52 -39.44
CA ARG A 21 2.90 -6.91 -38.35
C ARG A 21 2.85 -8.43 -38.11
N ARG A 22 3.25 -9.20 -39.14
CA ARG A 22 3.12 -10.66 -39.18
C ARG A 22 3.80 -11.40 -38.02
N THR A 23 4.97 -10.93 -37.56
CA THR A 23 5.70 -11.55 -36.44
C THR A 23 4.93 -11.43 -35.12
N MET A 24 4.41 -10.24 -34.81
CA MET A 24 3.62 -9.99 -33.59
C MET A 24 2.27 -10.71 -33.66
N CYS A 25 1.59 -10.69 -34.80
CA CYS A 25 0.34 -11.44 -35.00
C CYS A 25 0.55 -12.95 -34.75
N ARG A 26 1.61 -13.55 -35.32
CA ARG A 26 1.97 -14.95 -35.03
C ARG A 26 2.24 -15.20 -33.55
N ALA A 27 2.88 -14.26 -32.85
CA ALA A 27 3.10 -14.37 -31.42
C ALA A 27 1.77 -14.39 -30.66
N PHE A 28 0.84 -13.46 -30.90
CA PHE A 28 -0.47 -13.41 -30.24
C PHE A 28 -1.36 -14.64 -30.52
N LYS A 29 -1.20 -15.28 -31.68
CA LYS A 29 -1.86 -16.55 -32.01
C LYS A 29 -1.16 -17.78 -31.42
N SER A 30 0.08 -17.65 -30.93
CA SER A 30 0.82 -18.77 -30.36
C SER A 30 0.37 -19.09 -28.93
N GLU A 31 0.20 -20.37 -28.65
CA GLU A 31 -0.24 -20.86 -27.33
C GLU A 31 0.70 -20.42 -26.21
N HIS A 32 2.01 -20.58 -26.41
CA HIS A 32 3.02 -20.18 -25.42
C HIS A 32 2.88 -18.70 -25.04
N PHE A 33 2.63 -17.81 -26.00
CA PHE A 33 2.44 -16.39 -25.73
C PHE A 33 1.14 -16.12 -24.99
N GLN A 34 0.03 -16.76 -25.38
CA GLN A 34 -1.26 -16.57 -24.72
C GLN A 34 -1.23 -16.99 -23.25
N LEU A 35 -0.62 -18.15 -22.96
CA LEU A 35 -0.44 -18.62 -21.58
C LEU A 35 0.50 -17.70 -20.78
N SER A 36 1.59 -17.22 -21.41
CA SER A 36 2.50 -16.25 -20.76
C SER A 36 1.79 -14.94 -20.46
N LEU A 37 0.97 -14.43 -21.39
CA LEU A 37 0.20 -13.21 -21.24
C LEU A 37 -0.87 -13.34 -20.15
N ALA A 38 -1.54 -14.50 -20.06
CA ALA A 38 -2.52 -14.79 -19.01
C ALA A 38 -1.87 -14.73 -17.62
N TYR A 39 -0.77 -15.45 -17.44
CA TYR A 39 0.01 -15.43 -16.20
C TYR A 39 0.47 -14.02 -15.81
N LEU A 40 1.00 -13.25 -16.77
CA LEU A 40 1.41 -11.87 -16.51
C LEU A 40 0.22 -11.00 -16.13
N ALA A 41 -0.92 -11.13 -16.82
CA ALA A 41 -2.12 -10.39 -16.46
C ALA A 41 -2.55 -10.67 -15.00
N ASP A 42 -2.52 -11.93 -14.57
CA ASP A 42 -2.86 -12.34 -13.19
C ASP A 42 -1.89 -11.75 -12.14
N ILE A 43 -0.57 -11.89 -12.35
CA ILE A 43 0.43 -11.33 -11.40
C ILE A 43 0.35 -9.80 -11.34
N PHE A 44 0.22 -9.13 -12.48
CA PHE A 44 0.13 -7.67 -12.49
C PHE A 44 -1.17 -7.15 -11.89
N GLU A 45 -2.27 -7.89 -11.99
CA GLU A 45 -3.50 -7.57 -11.26
C GLU A 45 -3.31 -7.71 -9.74
N ALA A 46 -2.62 -8.76 -9.29
CA ALA A 46 -2.28 -8.93 -7.88
C ALA A 46 -1.37 -7.80 -7.36
N LEU A 47 -0.36 -7.40 -8.13
CA LEU A 47 0.52 -6.26 -7.81
C LEU A 47 -0.23 -4.93 -7.80
N ASN A 48 -1.15 -4.71 -8.75
CA ASN A 48 -1.98 -3.52 -8.76
C ASN A 48 -2.91 -3.47 -7.53
N SER A 49 -3.46 -4.62 -7.13
CA SER A 49 -4.28 -4.73 -5.93
C SER A 49 -3.48 -4.45 -4.65
N LEU A 50 -2.20 -4.87 -4.60
CA LEU A 50 -1.29 -4.48 -3.53
C LEU A 50 -1.04 -2.97 -3.54
N ASN A 51 -0.70 -2.40 -4.70
CA ASN A 51 -0.41 -0.98 -4.84
C ASN A 51 -1.57 -0.10 -4.37
N LEU A 52 -2.81 -0.45 -4.75
CA LEU A 52 -4.01 0.25 -4.29
C LEU A 52 -4.18 0.22 -2.76
N LYS A 53 -3.81 -0.88 -2.10
CA LYS A 53 -3.85 -0.97 -0.63
C LYS A 53 -2.78 -0.10 0.04
N LEU A 54 -1.63 0.08 -0.60
CA LEU A 54 -0.55 0.96 -0.11
C LEU A 54 -0.81 2.45 -0.37
N GLN A 55 -1.74 2.77 -1.28
CA GLN A 55 -2.14 4.14 -1.60
C GLN A 55 -3.27 4.67 -0.69
N GLY A 56 -3.65 3.93 0.35
CA GLY A 56 -4.69 4.33 1.28
C GLY A 56 -4.36 5.61 2.05
N ALA A 57 -5.39 6.40 2.35
CA ALA A 57 -5.29 7.52 3.29
C ALA A 57 -5.18 6.98 4.73
N ASN A 58 -4.49 7.73 5.60
CA ASN A 58 -4.40 7.44 7.04
C ASN A 58 -3.83 6.05 7.40
N ALA A 59 -2.94 5.50 6.57
CA ALA A 59 -2.19 4.30 6.92
C ALA A 59 -0.86 4.71 7.60
N ASN A 60 -0.47 3.98 8.65
CA ASN A 60 0.84 4.12 9.29
C ASN A 60 1.80 3.03 8.76
N VAL A 61 3.05 3.07 9.22
CA VAL A 61 4.08 2.09 8.80
C VAL A 61 3.70 0.64 9.16
N MET A 62 3.03 0.41 10.28
CA MET A 62 2.58 -0.93 10.70
C MET A 62 1.53 -1.49 9.74
N THR A 63 0.58 -0.66 9.32
CA THR A 63 -0.45 -1.07 8.36
C THR A 63 0.17 -1.46 7.02
N HIS A 64 1.12 -0.66 6.50
CA HIS A 64 1.81 -1.01 5.26
C HIS A 64 2.67 -2.26 5.39
N TYR A 65 3.34 -2.41 6.52
CA TYR A 65 4.10 -3.61 6.83
C TYR A 65 3.20 -4.86 6.78
N ASP A 66 2.05 -4.86 7.44
CA ASP A 66 1.08 -5.96 7.41
C ASP A 66 0.60 -6.29 5.99
N ILE A 67 0.33 -5.25 5.19
CA ILE A 67 -0.10 -5.40 3.80
C ILE A 67 0.98 -6.10 2.95
N VAL A 68 2.23 -5.65 3.07
CA VAL A 68 3.37 -6.24 2.34
C VAL A 68 3.63 -7.67 2.81
N GLN A 69 3.67 -7.93 4.12
CA GLN A 69 3.86 -9.27 4.68
C GLN A 69 2.77 -10.25 4.25
N SER A 70 1.51 -9.80 4.25
CA SER A 70 0.38 -10.59 3.74
C SER A 70 0.58 -10.95 2.27
N PHE A 71 1.08 -10.02 1.46
CA PHE A 71 1.35 -10.28 0.04
C PHE A 71 2.52 -11.24 -0.19
N MET A 72 3.63 -11.08 0.54
CA MET A 72 4.75 -12.04 0.47
C MET A 72 4.33 -13.46 0.89
N THR A 73 3.48 -13.55 1.91
CA THR A 73 2.91 -14.84 2.35
C THR A 73 2.03 -15.47 1.26
N LYS A 74 1.25 -14.65 0.54
CA LYS A 74 0.48 -15.12 -0.63
C LYS A 74 1.38 -15.61 -1.75
N ILE A 75 2.45 -14.88 -2.11
CA ILE A 75 3.42 -15.35 -3.12
C ILE A 75 3.98 -16.73 -2.73
N SER A 76 4.38 -16.90 -1.47
CA SER A 76 4.86 -18.17 -0.94
C SER A 76 3.83 -19.30 -1.09
N LEU A 77 2.56 -19.01 -0.81
CA LEU A 77 1.47 -19.97 -1.00
C LEU A 77 1.30 -20.31 -2.49
N TRP A 78 1.27 -19.31 -3.38
CA TRP A 78 1.10 -19.52 -4.82
C TRP A 78 2.21 -20.39 -5.39
N LEU A 79 3.46 -20.16 -4.99
CA LEU A 79 4.60 -20.99 -5.37
C LEU A 79 4.42 -22.46 -4.97
N LYS A 80 4.00 -22.72 -3.72
CA LYS A 80 3.71 -24.08 -3.24
C LYS A 80 2.57 -24.73 -4.01
N GLN A 81 1.55 -23.97 -4.43
CA GLN A 81 0.43 -24.49 -5.23
C GLN A 81 0.86 -24.81 -6.66
N VAL A 82 1.68 -23.96 -7.29
CA VAL A 82 2.24 -24.22 -8.63
C VAL A 82 3.11 -25.48 -8.62
N GLU A 83 3.87 -25.73 -7.55
CA GLU A 83 4.64 -26.97 -7.38
C GLU A 83 3.77 -28.22 -7.34
N ARG A 84 2.54 -28.10 -6.80
CA ARG A 84 1.53 -29.17 -6.78
C ARG A 84 0.69 -29.23 -8.06
N GLY A 85 1.01 -28.41 -9.07
CA GLY A 85 0.24 -28.32 -10.32
C GLY A 85 -1.09 -27.57 -10.19
N ASN A 86 -1.33 -26.89 -9.07
CA ASN A 86 -2.53 -26.11 -8.85
C ASN A 86 -2.31 -24.64 -9.26
N LEU A 87 -3.05 -24.19 -10.28
CA LEU A 87 -2.96 -22.84 -10.83
C LEU A 87 -4.13 -21.94 -10.45
N THR A 88 -4.98 -22.35 -9.50
CA THR A 88 -6.20 -21.61 -9.08
C THR A 88 -5.99 -20.12 -8.80
N TRP A 89 -4.82 -19.72 -8.27
CA TRP A 89 -4.49 -18.33 -7.97
C TRP A 89 -4.10 -17.48 -9.20
N PHE A 90 -3.92 -18.13 -10.34
CA PHE A 90 -3.71 -17.52 -11.64
C PHE A 90 -4.95 -17.83 -12.48
N SER A 91 -6.07 -17.13 -12.23
CA SER A 91 -7.37 -17.48 -12.78
C SER A 91 -7.38 -17.52 -14.31
N ARG A 92 -6.82 -16.50 -14.98
CA ARG A 92 -6.75 -16.45 -16.45
C ARG A 92 -5.87 -17.56 -17.00
N LEU A 93 -4.75 -17.84 -16.34
CA LEU A 93 -3.88 -18.96 -16.71
C LEU A 93 -4.61 -20.30 -16.52
N ASN A 94 -5.33 -20.47 -15.41
CA ASN A 94 -6.04 -21.70 -15.06
C ASN A 94 -7.19 -21.99 -16.04
N GLU A 95 -7.91 -20.95 -16.47
CA GLU A 95 -8.96 -21.04 -17.49
C GLU A 95 -8.42 -21.49 -18.85
N LEU A 96 -7.25 -20.99 -19.28
CA LEU A 96 -6.63 -21.45 -20.53
C LEU A 96 -5.98 -22.83 -20.39
N PHE A 97 -5.69 -23.26 -19.16
CA PHE A 97 -5.01 -24.51 -18.86
C PHE A 97 -5.95 -25.72 -18.83
N SER A 98 -7.27 -25.55 -18.65
CA SER A 98 -8.20 -26.67 -18.41
C SER A 98 -8.20 -27.77 -19.48
N ASP A 99 -7.65 -27.51 -20.68
CA ASP A 99 -7.54 -28.48 -21.78
C ASP A 99 -6.09 -28.83 -22.22
N LYS A 100 -5.03 -28.26 -21.60
CA LYS A 100 -3.66 -28.33 -22.16
C LYS A 100 -2.57 -28.55 -21.12
N CYS A 101 -1.49 -29.23 -21.51
CA CYS A 101 -0.31 -29.39 -20.66
C CYS A 101 0.65 -28.20 -20.81
N LEU A 102 0.99 -27.50 -19.72
CA LEU A 102 1.99 -26.43 -19.74
C LEU A 102 3.33 -27.01 -20.20
N SER A 103 4.02 -26.32 -21.11
CA SER A 103 5.39 -26.66 -21.45
C SER A 103 6.30 -26.54 -20.21
N GLU A 104 7.30 -27.42 -20.11
CA GLU A 104 8.25 -27.40 -19.00
C GLU A 104 9.01 -26.07 -18.88
N ASP A 105 9.23 -25.39 -20.01
CA ASP A 105 9.81 -24.05 -20.03
C ASP A 105 8.90 -23.01 -19.36
N LEU A 106 7.60 -23.03 -19.68
CA LEU A 106 6.64 -22.10 -19.10
C LEU A 106 6.43 -22.38 -17.60
N LYS A 107 6.33 -23.65 -17.19
CA LYS A 107 6.31 -24.03 -15.76
C LYS A 107 7.52 -23.47 -15.02
N ARG A 108 8.71 -23.58 -15.62
CA ARG A 108 9.95 -23.04 -15.04
C ARG A 108 9.89 -21.51 -14.89
N LYS A 109 9.36 -20.80 -15.88
CA LYS A 109 9.19 -19.33 -15.81
C LYS A 109 8.19 -18.92 -14.73
N ILE A 110 7.05 -19.60 -14.63
CA ILE A 110 6.00 -19.36 -13.62
C ILE A 110 6.50 -19.68 -12.21
N LYS A 111 7.44 -20.62 -12.04
CA LYS A 111 8.10 -20.85 -10.75
C LYS A 111 9.18 -19.82 -10.44
N ARG A 112 9.99 -19.45 -11.42
CA ARG A 112 11.12 -18.54 -11.23
C ARG A 112 10.67 -17.10 -10.95
N HIS A 113 9.70 -16.60 -11.71
CA HIS A 113 9.31 -15.19 -11.62
C HIS A 113 8.75 -14.78 -10.23
N PRO A 114 7.80 -15.50 -9.61
CA PRO A 114 7.31 -15.13 -8.28
C PRO A 114 8.37 -15.31 -7.19
N ARG A 115 9.32 -16.24 -7.35
CA ARG A 115 10.49 -16.34 -6.45
C ARG A 115 11.36 -15.10 -6.54
N SER A 116 11.75 -14.69 -7.75
CA SER A 116 12.51 -13.44 -7.92
C SER A 116 11.74 -12.23 -7.41
N LEU A 117 10.42 -12.17 -7.64
CA LEU A 117 9.58 -11.11 -7.09
C LEU A 117 9.62 -11.10 -5.55
N GLN A 118 9.53 -12.27 -4.92
CA GLN A 118 9.65 -12.41 -3.47
C GLN A 118 11.02 -11.96 -2.96
N ASP A 119 12.10 -12.33 -3.65
CA ASP A 119 13.46 -11.90 -3.30
C ASP A 119 13.59 -10.36 -3.34
N GLU A 120 13.03 -9.71 -4.37
CA GLU A 120 12.97 -8.25 -4.45
C GLU A 120 12.14 -7.64 -3.31
N PHE A 121 10.99 -8.23 -2.97
CA PHE A 121 10.21 -7.77 -1.81
C PHE A 121 11.00 -7.87 -0.51
N PHE A 122 11.72 -8.96 -0.27
CA PHE A 122 12.58 -9.09 0.91
C PHE A 122 13.75 -8.10 0.90
N HIS A 123 14.28 -7.76 -0.28
CA HIS A 123 15.34 -6.77 -0.42
C HIS A 123 14.86 -5.36 -0.04
N TYR A 124 13.70 -4.93 -0.55
CA TYR A 124 13.16 -3.58 -0.28
C TYR A 124 12.40 -3.47 1.05
N PHE A 125 11.79 -4.57 1.50
CA PHE A 125 10.96 -4.65 2.71
C PHE A 125 11.43 -5.81 3.58
N PRO A 126 12.61 -5.70 4.20
CA PRO A 126 13.12 -6.74 5.09
C PRO A 126 12.16 -6.94 6.27
N ASP A 127 12.08 -8.19 6.74
CA ASP A 127 11.30 -8.55 7.91
C ASP A 127 12.01 -8.07 9.19
N VAL A 128 11.61 -6.89 9.68
CA VAL A 128 12.24 -6.21 10.83
C VAL A 128 11.44 -6.35 12.13
N GLU A 129 10.16 -6.74 12.06
CA GLU A 129 9.26 -6.79 13.23
C GLU A 129 9.67 -7.85 14.27
N PRO A 130 10.07 -9.09 13.90
CA PRO A 130 10.43 -10.13 14.88
C PRO A 130 11.60 -9.75 15.76
N GLN A 131 12.51 -8.91 15.25
CA GLN A 131 13.76 -8.53 15.91
C GLN A 131 13.67 -7.15 16.59
N ASN A 132 12.68 -6.34 16.25
CA ASN A 132 12.55 -4.98 16.78
C ASN A 132 11.52 -4.92 17.91
N LEU A 133 12.01 -4.91 19.15
CA LEU A 133 11.17 -4.84 20.35
C LEU A 133 10.32 -3.57 20.42
N ILE A 134 10.80 -2.46 19.85
CA ILE A 134 10.01 -1.22 19.79
C ILE A 134 8.82 -1.40 18.84
N TYR A 135 8.97 -2.13 17.73
CA TYR A 135 7.82 -2.44 16.87
C TYR A 135 6.78 -3.29 17.60
N LYS A 136 7.23 -4.30 18.36
CA LYS A 136 6.33 -5.11 19.19
C LYS A 136 5.62 -4.26 20.25
N LEU A 137 6.36 -3.37 20.90
CA LEU A 137 5.83 -2.41 21.88
C LEU A 137 4.75 -1.55 21.25
N VAL A 138 5.04 -0.92 20.10
CA VAL A 138 4.07 -0.09 19.38
C VAL A 138 2.82 -0.86 19.03
N ARG A 139 2.96 -2.11 18.56
CA ARG A 139 1.84 -2.94 18.10
C ARG A 139 0.95 -3.38 19.26
N ASN A 140 1.56 -3.81 20.36
CA ASN A 140 0.85 -4.16 21.57
C ASN A 140 1.80 -4.05 22.78
N PRO A 141 1.68 -2.99 23.60
CA PRO A 141 2.58 -2.79 24.72
C PRO A 141 2.38 -3.80 25.85
N PHE A 142 1.25 -4.50 25.89
CA PHE A 142 0.90 -5.45 26.95
C PHE A 142 1.41 -6.87 26.69
N LEU A 143 2.06 -7.12 25.54
CA LEU A 143 2.60 -8.43 25.16
C LEU A 143 4.14 -8.44 25.06
N VAL A 144 4.79 -7.35 25.41
CA VAL A 144 6.25 -7.23 25.33
C VAL A 144 6.88 -7.72 26.63
N ASN A 145 7.97 -8.49 26.51
CA ASN A 145 8.81 -8.77 27.65
C ASN A 145 9.60 -7.51 28.04
N VAL A 146 9.25 -6.92 29.19
CA VAL A 146 9.87 -5.70 29.69
C VAL A 146 11.38 -5.87 29.86
N GLU A 147 11.86 -7.05 30.28
CA GLU A 147 13.29 -7.30 30.52
C GLU A 147 14.15 -7.11 29.27
N ASP A 148 13.57 -7.32 28.08
CA ASP A 148 14.25 -7.17 26.80
C ASP A 148 14.28 -5.70 26.34
N LEU A 149 13.44 -4.82 26.89
CA LEU A 149 13.41 -3.39 26.55
C LEU A 149 14.63 -2.64 27.11
N SER A 150 14.95 -1.50 26.49
CA SER A 150 15.97 -0.59 27.02
C SER A 150 15.60 -0.10 28.42
N HIS A 151 16.57 -0.04 29.33
CA HIS A 151 16.36 0.30 30.75
C HIS A 151 15.58 1.59 30.99
N ASP A 152 15.72 2.58 30.11
CA ASP A 152 15.00 3.85 30.19
C ASP A 152 13.48 3.71 29.98
N LEU A 153 13.04 2.65 29.28
CA LEU A 153 11.64 2.36 28.96
C LEU A 153 10.97 1.38 29.95
N GLN A 154 11.76 0.61 30.71
CA GLN A 154 11.26 -0.52 31.51
C GLN A 154 10.24 -0.09 32.56
N GLU A 155 10.53 0.95 33.35
CA GLU A 155 9.62 1.44 34.40
C GLU A 155 8.25 1.85 33.83
N GLU A 156 8.23 2.66 32.77
CA GLU A 156 6.97 3.08 32.12
C GLU A 156 6.23 1.90 31.50
N ALA A 157 6.95 0.92 30.94
CA ALA A 157 6.34 -0.27 30.38
C ALA A 157 5.68 -1.14 31.46
N ILE A 158 6.30 -1.29 32.64
CA ILE A 158 5.73 -2.00 33.79
C ILE A 158 4.46 -1.28 34.27
N GLU A 159 4.53 0.03 34.48
CA GLU A 159 3.38 0.81 34.92
C GLU A 159 2.22 0.72 33.92
N LEU A 160 2.51 0.81 32.63
CA LEU A 160 1.52 0.65 31.57
C LEU A 160 0.92 -0.76 31.54
N GLU A 161 1.72 -1.81 31.76
CA GLU A 161 1.26 -3.21 31.78
C GLU A 161 0.14 -3.43 32.80
N PHE A 162 0.20 -2.75 33.95
CA PHE A 162 -0.79 -2.85 35.01
C PHE A 162 -1.89 -1.77 34.94
N ASN A 163 -1.88 -0.88 33.94
CA ASN A 163 -2.91 0.15 33.75
C ASN A 163 -4.13 -0.42 32.99
N ASN A 164 -5.18 -0.80 33.72
CA ASN A 164 -6.41 -1.33 33.13
C ASN A 164 -7.16 -0.32 32.25
N LEU A 165 -7.14 0.98 32.61
CA LEU A 165 -7.79 2.02 31.80
C LEU A 165 -7.11 2.19 30.44
N ALA A 166 -5.77 2.01 30.40
CA ALA A 166 -5.02 1.99 29.16
C ALA A 166 -5.38 0.77 28.31
N LYS A 167 -5.55 -0.42 28.90
CA LYS A 167 -6.01 -1.63 28.17
C LYS A 167 -7.38 -1.42 27.54
N ASP A 168 -8.34 -0.89 28.31
CA ASP A 168 -9.68 -0.58 27.78
C ASP A 168 -9.63 0.48 26.66
N SER A 169 -8.74 1.46 26.80
CA SER A 169 -8.54 2.50 25.77
C SER A 169 -7.91 1.92 24.50
N PHE A 170 -7.00 0.95 24.62
CA PHE A 170 -6.28 0.37 23.50
C PHE A 170 -7.21 -0.32 22.49
N GLU A 171 -8.23 -1.04 22.97
CA GLU A 171 -9.20 -1.72 22.09
C GLU A 171 -10.23 -0.76 21.46
N SER A 172 -10.40 0.44 22.03
CA SER A 172 -11.47 1.36 21.68
C SER A 172 -11.05 2.51 20.75
N MET A 173 -9.77 2.64 20.39
CA MET A 173 -9.29 3.72 19.52
C MET A 173 -8.16 3.31 18.58
N PRO A 174 -7.91 4.10 17.51
CA PRO A 174 -6.75 3.89 16.64
C PRO A 174 -5.42 3.97 17.40
N LEU A 175 -4.43 3.24 16.91
CA LEU A 175 -3.13 3.06 17.57
C LEU A 175 -2.41 4.39 17.81
N GLU A 176 -2.48 5.31 16.84
CA GLU A 176 -1.88 6.65 16.93
C GLU A 176 -2.51 7.47 18.04
N ASN A 177 -3.84 7.41 18.15
CA ASN A 177 -4.58 8.14 19.18
C ASN A 177 -4.30 7.58 20.57
N PHE A 178 -4.15 6.26 20.68
CA PHE A 178 -3.75 5.60 21.91
C PHE A 178 -2.38 6.13 22.39
N TRP A 179 -1.37 6.09 21.52
CA TRP A 179 -0.02 6.56 21.86
C TRP A 179 0.06 8.08 22.11
N MET A 180 -0.75 8.88 21.41
CA MET A 180 -0.86 10.32 21.71
C MET A 180 -1.48 10.58 23.08
N LYS A 181 -2.52 9.82 23.46
CA LYS A 181 -3.18 9.95 24.77
C LYS A 181 -2.22 9.63 25.92
N LEU A 182 -1.38 8.62 25.75
CA LEU A 182 -0.41 8.18 26.77
C LEU A 182 0.80 9.11 26.90
N GLN A 183 1.01 10.05 25.99
CA GLN A 183 2.21 10.88 25.95
C GLN A 183 2.45 11.70 27.23
N ALA A 184 1.39 12.10 27.94
CA ALA A 184 1.51 12.87 29.17
C ALA A 184 1.92 12.01 30.39
N GLU A 185 1.45 10.76 30.44
CA GLU A 185 1.66 9.84 31.57
C GLU A 185 2.89 8.95 31.37
N TYR A 186 3.13 8.51 30.13
CA TYR A 186 4.21 7.61 29.74
C TYR A 186 5.05 8.21 28.59
N PRO A 187 5.79 9.31 28.83
CA PRO A 187 6.39 10.10 27.77
C PRO A 187 7.48 9.37 26.99
N LYS A 188 8.26 8.47 27.59
CA LYS A 188 9.38 7.80 26.91
C LYS A 188 8.87 6.73 25.95
N ILE A 189 8.02 5.81 26.42
CA ILE A 189 7.46 4.75 25.57
C ILE A 189 6.54 5.32 24.48
N SER A 190 5.80 6.38 24.80
CA SER A 190 4.93 7.06 23.83
C SER A 190 5.77 7.78 22.77
N SER A 191 6.85 8.46 23.16
CA SER A 191 7.75 9.13 22.21
C SER A 191 8.39 8.14 21.23
N GLN A 192 8.91 7.01 21.72
CA GLN A 192 9.45 5.98 20.82
C GLN A 192 8.38 5.44 19.88
N SER A 193 7.16 5.25 20.37
CA SER A 193 6.05 4.74 19.59
C SER A 193 5.59 5.71 18.49
N LEU A 194 5.43 6.97 18.85
CA LEU A 194 5.03 8.02 17.91
C LEU A 194 6.11 8.29 16.85
N ARG A 195 7.40 8.11 17.15
CA ARG A 195 8.47 8.20 16.14
C ARG A 195 8.33 7.18 15.02
N ILE A 196 7.70 6.04 15.29
CA ILE A 196 7.40 5.00 14.30
C ILE A 196 6.09 5.31 13.56
N LEU A 197 5.07 5.80 14.27
CA LEU A 197 3.72 5.99 13.72
C LEU A 197 3.50 7.29 12.95
N VAL A 198 4.17 8.38 13.35
CA VAL A 198 3.96 9.73 12.78
C VAL A 198 4.49 9.91 11.36
N PRO A 199 5.63 9.31 10.93
CA PRO A 199 6.10 9.48 9.56
C PRO A 199 5.05 9.07 8.52
N PHE A 200 4.90 9.89 7.48
CA PHE A 200 4.03 9.57 6.36
C PHE A 200 4.58 8.34 5.63
N SER A 201 3.82 7.26 5.68
CA SER A 201 4.21 5.97 5.12
C SER A 201 3.75 5.79 3.66
N SER A 202 2.99 6.74 3.11
CA SER A 202 2.59 6.77 1.69
C SER A 202 2.82 8.14 1.05
N THR A 203 2.87 8.13 -0.29
CA THR A 203 2.89 9.34 -1.12
C THR A 203 1.51 9.99 -1.25
N TYR A 204 0.47 9.47 -0.57
CA TYR A 204 -0.92 9.91 -0.74
C TYR A 204 -1.09 11.43 -0.57
N LEU A 205 -0.52 12.02 0.48
CA LEU A 205 -0.61 13.47 0.70
C LEU A 205 0.12 14.26 -0.39
N CYS A 206 1.23 13.73 -0.90
CA CYS A 206 1.97 14.31 -2.01
C CYS A 206 1.15 14.27 -3.31
N GLU A 207 0.57 13.11 -3.64
CA GLU A 207 -0.29 12.90 -4.80
C GLU A 207 -1.58 13.73 -4.74
N THR A 208 -2.18 13.85 -3.55
CA THR A 208 -3.34 14.71 -3.29
C THR A 208 -2.95 16.17 -3.50
N GLY A 209 -1.79 16.59 -2.99
CA GLY A 209 -1.23 17.92 -3.20
C GLY A 209 -1.02 18.26 -4.67
N PHE A 210 -0.39 17.35 -5.44
CA PHE A 210 -0.22 17.52 -6.88
C PHE A 210 -1.55 17.56 -7.64
N SER A 211 -2.51 16.70 -7.28
CA SER A 211 -3.83 16.67 -7.91
C SER A 211 -4.60 17.98 -7.68
N ALA A 212 -4.57 18.51 -6.45
CA ALA A 212 -5.15 19.79 -6.10
C ALA A 212 -4.47 20.93 -6.88
N LEU A 213 -3.14 20.93 -6.95
CA LEU A 213 -2.37 21.90 -7.72
C LEU A 213 -2.74 21.89 -9.21
N MET A 214 -2.86 20.71 -9.82
CA MET A 214 -3.25 20.57 -11.22
C MET A 214 -4.68 21.08 -11.48
N THR A 215 -5.60 20.84 -10.55
CA THR A 215 -6.98 21.34 -10.62
C THR A 215 -7.02 22.87 -10.53
N LEU A 216 -6.29 23.45 -9.57
CA LEU A 216 -6.20 24.90 -9.42
C LEU A 216 -5.57 25.57 -10.64
N ASN A 217 -4.49 25.01 -11.20
CA ASN A 217 -3.82 25.54 -12.38
C ASN A 217 -4.68 25.46 -13.66
N THR A 218 -5.55 24.45 -13.78
CA THR A 218 -6.44 24.32 -14.95
C THR A 218 -7.66 25.24 -14.86
N GLN A 219 -8.18 25.49 -13.66
CA GLN A 219 -9.36 26.33 -13.44
C GLN A 219 -9.04 27.83 -13.24
N HIS A 220 -7.90 28.15 -12.63
CA HIS A 220 -7.52 29.51 -12.23
C HIS A 220 -6.26 30.05 -12.95
N ARG A 221 -6.21 29.92 -14.30
CA ARG A 221 -5.11 30.43 -15.15
C ARG A 221 -4.76 31.92 -15.04
N ASN A 222 -5.45 32.69 -14.18
CA ASN A 222 -5.27 34.14 -14.06
C ASN A 222 -4.35 34.57 -12.90
N ARG A 223 -3.89 33.65 -12.03
CA ARG A 223 -3.00 34.00 -10.89
C ARG A 223 -1.89 32.97 -10.71
N LEU A 224 -0.65 33.43 -10.62
CA LEU A 224 0.54 32.59 -10.46
C LEU A 224 0.72 32.05 -9.02
N ASN A 225 0.01 32.58 -8.03
CA ASN A 225 0.13 32.18 -6.64
C ASN A 225 -1.11 31.39 -6.18
N VAL A 226 -0.93 30.09 -6.02
CA VAL A 226 -1.96 29.11 -5.62
C VAL A 226 -1.76 28.59 -4.20
N GLU A 227 -0.79 29.14 -3.45
CA GLU A 227 -0.41 28.60 -2.14
C GLU A 227 -1.57 28.65 -1.12
N SER A 228 -2.28 29.79 -1.04
CA SER A 228 -3.42 29.95 -0.14
C SER A 228 -4.54 28.98 -0.46
N ASP A 229 -4.81 28.79 -1.76
CA ASP A 229 -5.91 27.96 -2.26
C ASP A 229 -5.59 26.48 -2.05
N LEU A 230 -4.32 26.11 -2.26
CA LEU A 230 -3.81 24.76 -2.01
C LEU A 230 -3.90 24.42 -0.51
N ARG A 231 -3.49 25.34 0.39
CA ARG A 231 -3.65 25.15 1.84
C ARG A 231 -5.12 24.96 2.23
N CYS A 232 -6.04 25.72 1.64
CA CYS A 232 -7.46 25.59 1.93
C CYS A 232 -8.05 24.28 1.38
N THR A 233 -7.58 23.81 0.23
CA THR A 233 -8.08 22.60 -0.43
C THR A 233 -7.57 21.33 0.23
N LEU A 234 -6.32 21.33 0.70
CA LEU A 234 -5.68 20.17 1.33
C LEU A 234 -5.94 20.07 2.83
N SER A 235 -6.36 21.16 3.49
CA SER A 235 -6.59 21.13 4.94
C SER A 235 -7.88 20.35 5.27
N PRO A 236 -7.83 19.34 6.15
CA PRO A 236 -9.03 18.71 6.68
C PRO A 236 -9.77 19.61 7.67
N THR A 237 -9.18 20.76 8.04
CA THR A 237 -9.77 21.70 9.00
C THR A 237 -10.72 22.65 8.25
N PRO A 238 -12.02 22.70 8.60
CA PRO A 238 -12.95 23.60 7.95
C PRO A 238 -12.53 25.06 8.23
N PRO A 239 -12.50 25.92 7.19
CA PRO A 239 -12.19 27.33 7.38
C PRO A 239 -13.26 27.98 8.26
N ARG A 240 -12.83 28.79 9.24
CA ARG A 240 -13.73 29.54 10.13
C ARG A 240 -14.29 30.77 9.41
N ILE A 241 -15.11 30.55 8.38
CA ILE A 241 -15.66 31.60 7.51
C ILE A 241 -16.43 32.63 8.32
N ASP A 242 -17.23 32.21 9.30
CA ASP A 242 -18.01 33.12 10.14
C ASP A 242 -17.13 34.11 10.92
N ASN A 243 -15.99 33.63 11.46
CA ASN A 243 -15.01 34.50 12.12
C ASN A 243 -14.33 35.46 11.13
N LEU A 244 -14.07 35.01 9.89
CA LEU A 244 -13.48 35.88 8.86
C LEU A 244 -14.47 36.96 8.42
N VAL A 245 -15.75 36.62 8.28
CA VAL A 245 -16.82 37.57 7.92
C VAL A 245 -17.05 38.58 9.05
N ALA A 246 -17.10 38.12 10.30
CA ALA A 246 -17.28 38.99 11.46
C ALA A 246 -16.14 40.01 11.63
N ASN A 247 -14.91 39.64 11.28
CA ASN A 247 -13.74 40.52 11.38
C ASN A 247 -13.53 41.42 10.14
N LYS A 248 -14.33 41.24 9.08
CA LYS A 248 -14.20 42.03 7.85
C LYS A 248 -14.86 43.40 8.07
N HIS A 249 -14.05 44.40 8.39
CA HIS A 249 -14.51 45.79 8.40
C HIS A 249 -14.97 46.18 6.99
N CYS A 250 -16.23 46.58 6.85
CA CYS A 250 -16.71 47.21 5.63
C CYS A 250 -15.91 48.50 5.42
N GLN A 251 -15.04 48.53 4.42
CA GLN A 251 -14.52 49.79 3.92
C GLN A 251 -15.67 50.48 3.22
N TYR A 252 -16.36 51.37 3.94
CA TYR A 252 -17.26 52.32 3.32
C TYR A 252 -16.42 53.18 2.39
N SER A 253 -16.70 53.11 1.10
CA SER A 253 -16.13 54.03 0.12
C SER A 253 -16.68 55.42 0.44
N HIS A 254 -15.80 56.37 0.74
CA HIS A 254 -16.11 57.79 0.83
C HIS A 254 -16.18 58.42 -0.56
#